data_AF-A0A945SES6-F1
#
_entry.id   AF-A0A945SES6-F1
#
_cell.length_a   1.000
_cell.length_b   1.000
_cell.length_c   1.000
_cell.angle_alpha   90.00
_cell.angle_beta   90.00
_cell.angle_gamma   90.00
#
_symmetry.space_group_name_H-M   'P 1'
#
loop_
_entity.id
_entity.type
_entity.pdbx_description
1 polymer ?
#
loop_
_entity_poly.entity_id
_entity_poly.type
_entity_poly.pdbx_seq_one_letter_code
_entity_poly.pdbx_strand_id
1 'polypeptide(L)'
;GVVDAKYNSPNTRFMILTKAFSEVRVLLRSLGGSGDTLFLACGFGDLCMTSLNDLSRNRTLGLLIGKGFFSADYKSNSVILEGLNAVEMLHDLIEEDVIKELPLFNKLYNFFAKQEKELEFKFNELVD
;
A
#
# COMPACT_ATOMS: atom_id res chain seq x y z
N GLY A 1 4.51 -7.39 3.28
CA GLY A 1 5.67 -7.32 2.37
C GLY A 1 6.81 -6.57 3.03
N VAL A 2 6.95 -5.27 2.75
CA VAL A 2 8.04 -4.42 3.29
C VAL A 2 8.10 -4.50 4.82
N VAL A 3 6.95 -4.35 5.47
CA VAL A 3 6.81 -4.42 6.93
C VAL A 3 7.33 -5.74 7.50
N ASP A 4 7.08 -6.86 6.81
CA ASP A 4 7.54 -8.18 7.27
C ASP A 4 9.05 -8.32 7.19
N ALA A 5 9.62 -7.85 6.08
CA ALA A 5 11.06 -7.87 5.88
C ALA A 5 11.80 -6.98 6.87
N LYS A 6 11.25 -5.79 7.18
CA LYS A 6 11.89 -4.83 8.09
C LYS A 6 11.71 -5.15 9.58
N TYR A 7 10.51 -5.56 9.99
CA TYR A 7 10.17 -5.62 11.42
C TYR A 7 9.93 -7.03 11.94
N ASN A 8 9.65 -8.00 11.08
CA ASN A 8 9.38 -9.40 11.44
C ASN A 8 8.40 -9.58 12.63
N SER A 9 7.34 -8.76 12.67
CA SER A 9 6.40 -8.68 13.79
C SER A 9 4.95 -8.83 13.29
N PRO A 10 4.21 -9.87 13.74
CA PRO A 10 2.79 -10.02 13.40
C PRO A 10 1.95 -8.83 13.86
N ASN A 11 2.20 -8.29 15.05
CA ASN A 11 1.45 -7.14 15.56
C ASN A 11 1.63 -5.92 14.64
N THR A 12 2.86 -5.64 14.22
CA THR A 12 3.16 -4.54 13.29
C THR A 12 2.52 -4.77 11.92
N ARG A 13 2.54 -6.02 11.42
CA ARG A 13 1.86 -6.39 10.17
C ARG A 13 0.38 -6.09 10.23
N PHE A 14 -0.32 -6.57 11.27
CA PHE A 14 -1.76 -6.41 11.39
C PHE A 14 -2.18 -4.96 11.68
N MET A 15 -1.35 -4.19 12.38
CA MET A 15 -1.54 -2.75 12.52
C MET A 15 -1.49 -2.04 11.15
N ILE A 16 -0.48 -2.32 10.32
CA ILE A 16 -0.38 -1.72 8.97
C ILE A 16 -1.53 -2.18 8.08
N LEU A 17 -1.93 -3.46 8.13
CA LEU A 17 -3.09 -3.95 7.39
C LEU A 17 -4.38 -3.25 7.77
N THR A 18 -4.58 -3.01 9.06
CA THR A 18 -5.76 -2.31 9.58
C THR A 18 -5.78 -0.87 9.10
N LYS A 19 -4.64 -0.16 9.17
CA LYS A 19 -4.53 1.20 8.65
C LYS A 19 -4.73 1.26 7.14
N ALA A 20 -4.16 0.32 6.38
CA ALA A 20 -4.36 0.23 4.93
C ALA A 20 -5.84 0.01 4.58
N PHE A 21 -6.55 -0.85 5.30
CA PHE A 21 -7.99 -1.04 5.12
C PHE A 21 -8.79 0.23 5.44
N SER A 22 -8.39 0.98 6.47
CA SER A 22 -8.98 2.29 6.80
C SER A 22 -8.76 3.32 5.68
N GLU A 23 -7.55 3.42 5.13
CA GLU A 23 -7.23 4.32 4.01
C GLU A 23 -7.99 3.95 2.73
N VAL A 24 -8.12 2.65 2.42
CA VAL A 24 -8.94 2.20 1.28
C VAL A 24 -10.41 2.59 1.48
N ARG A 25 -10.92 2.63 2.71
CA ARG A 25 -12.28 3.10 3.01
C ARG A 25 -12.44 4.60 2.76
N VAL A 26 -11.46 5.41 3.15
CA VAL A 26 -11.42 6.85 2.87
C VAL A 26 -11.41 7.08 1.36
N LEU A 27 -10.51 6.41 0.65
CA LEU A 27 -10.43 6.44 -0.82
C LEU A 27 -11.75 6.06 -1.49
N LEU A 28 -12.32 4.90 -1.13
CA LEU A 28 -13.55 4.41 -1.73
C LEU A 28 -14.70 5.40 -1.55
N ARG A 29 -14.84 6.00 -0.36
CA ARG A 29 -15.87 7.00 -0.08
C ARG A 29 -15.66 8.30 -0.86
N SER A 30 -14.41 8.76 -0.98
CA SER A 30 -14.08 9.96 -1.76
C SER A 30 -14.46 9.81 -3.24
N LEU A 31 -14.42 8.58 -3.77
CA LEU A 31 -14.79 8.24 -5.14
C LEU A 31 -16.29 7.88 -5.30
N GLY A 32 -17.11 8.13 -4.26
CA GLY A 32 -18.56 7.86 -4.29
C GLY A 32 -18.98 6.41 -4.05
N GLY A 33 -18.04 5.53 -3.68
CA GLY A 33 -18.30 4.13 -3.36
C GLY A 33 -18.90 3.92 -1.97
N SER A 34 -19.66 2.84 -1.81
CA SER A 34 -20.20 2.44 -0.50
C SER A 34 -19.12 1.78 0.36
N GLY A 35 -19.00 2.22 1.61
CA GLY A 35 -18.08 1.59 2.57
C GLY A 35 -18.38 0.11 2.82
N ASP A 36 -19.63 -0.32 2.62
CA ASP A 36 -20.03 -1.73 2.81
C ASP A 36 -19.41 -2.66 1.77
N THR A 37 -19.05 -2.13 0.59
CA THR A 37 -18.36 -2.89 -0.46
C THR A 37 -17.02 -3.45 0.02
N LEU A 38 -16.36 -2.81 1.00
CA LEU A 38 -15.11 -3.33 1.56
C LEU A 38 -15.28 -4.61 2.38
N PHE A 39 -16.49 -4.93 2.82
CA PHE A 39 -16.77 -6.17 3.54
C PHE A 39 -17.15 -7.33 2.61
N LEU A 40 -17.15 -7.10 1.29
CA LEU A 40 -17.28 -8.15 0.28
C LEU A 40 -15.92 -8.79 -0.04
N ALA A 41 -15.95 -9.90 -0.79
CA ALA A 41 -14.73 -10.63 -1.16
C ALA A 41 -13.69 -9.77 -1.90
N CYS A 42 -14.13 -8.76 -2.67
CA CYS A 42 -13.24 -7.84 -3.38
C CYS A 42 -12.54 -6.80 -2.48
N GLY A 43 -13.00 -6.61 -1.24
CA GLY A 43 -12.40 -5.70 -0.28
C GLY A 43 -11.50 -6.44 0.71
N PHE A 44 -12.05 -6.79 1.87
CA PHE A 44 -11.33 -7.43 2.96
C PHE A 44 -10.69 -8.76 2.54
N GLY A 45 -11.41 -9.56 1.76
CA GLY A 45 -10.93 -10.85 1.25
C GLY A 45 -9.68 -10.70 0.38
N ASP A 46 -9.78 -9.88 -0.66
CA ASP A 46 -8.69 -9.64 -1.60
C ASP A 46 -7.47 -8.95 -0.95
N LEU A 47 -7.71 -7.95 -0.09
CA LEU A 47 -6.63 -7.28 0.65
C LEU A 47 -5.84 -8.27 1.51
N CYS A 48 -6.53 -9.12 2.27
CA CYS A 48 -5.91 -10.14 3.10
C CYS A 48 -5.15 -11.17 2.25
N MET A 49 -5.79 -11.70 1.20
CA MET A 49 -5.18 -12.69 0.32
C MET A 49 -3.90 -12.16 -0.32
N THR A 50 -3.95 -10.95 -0.89
CA THR A 50 -2.80 -10.35 -1.59
C THR A 50 -1.69 -9.91 -0.63
N SER A 51 -2.01 -9.59 0.62
CA SER A 51 -1.02 -9.10 1.59
C SER A 51 -0.37 -10.20 2.44
N LEU A 52 -1.08 -11.31 2.67
CA LEU A 52 -0.67 -12.38 3.58
C LEU A 52 -0.20 -13.66 2.87
N ASN A 53 -0.56 -13.87 1.59
CA ASN A 53 -0.18 -15.06 0.85
C ASN A 53 1.16 -14.88 0.12
N ASP A 54 2.13 -15.78 0.35
CA ASP A 54 3.45 -15.74 -0.28
C ASP A 54 3.42 -15.93 -1.81
N LEU A 55 2.33 -16.46 -2.38
CA LEU A 55 2.13 -16.51 -3.83
C LEU A 55 1.81 -15.13 -4.45
N SER A 56 1.49 -14.13 -3.63
CA SER A 56 1.25 -12.77 -4.10
C SER A 56 2.54 -12.14 -4.63
N ARG A 57 2.49 -11.73 -5.89
CA ARG A 57 3.58 -10.99 -6.54
C ARG A 57 3.84 -9.64 -5.87
N ASN A 58 2.78 -8.94 -5.45
CA ASN A 58 2.88 -7.68 -4.68
C ASN A 58 3.54 -7.90 -3.32
N ARG A 59 3.17 -8.96 -2.61
CA ARG A 59 3.79 -9.31 -1.33
C ARG A 59 5.28 -9.60 -1.52
N THR A 60 5.62 -10.39 -2.52
CA THR A 60 7.00 -10.79 -2.87
C THR A 60 7.84 -9.56 -3.20
N LEU A 61 7.33 -8.66 -4.04
CA LEU A 61 7.96 -7.38 -4.35
C LEU A 61 8.21 -6.56 -3.08
N GLY A 62 7.20 -6.45 -2.21
CA GLY A 62 7.36 -5.77 -0.92
C GLY A 62 8.43 -6.40 -0.03
N LEU A 63 8.56 -7.72 0.00
CA LEU A 63 9.63 -8.39 0.74
C LEU A 63 11.02 -8.05 0.19
N LEU A 64 11.18 -7.98 -1.14
CA LEU A 64 12.44 -7.58 -1.78
C LEU A 64 12.80 -6.14 -1.47
N ILE A 65 11.81 -5.22 -1.55
CA ILE A 65 11.97 -3.81 -1.17
C ILE A 65 12.42 -3.70 0.28
N GLY A 66 11.73 -4.37 1.21
CA GLY A 66 12.07 -4.28 2.65
C GLY A 66 13.42 -4.88 3.01
N LYS A 67 13.95 -5.80 2.20
CA LYS A 67 15.30 -6.37 2.35
C LYS A 67 16.41 -5.55 1.66
N GLY A 68 16.06 -4.47 0.96
CA GLY A 68 17.02 -3.64 0.23
C GLY A 68 17.47 -4.24 -1.11
N PHE A 69 16.77 -5.24 -1.64
CA PHE A 69 17.06 -5.85 -2.95
C PHE A 69 16.34 -5.16 -4.12
N PHE A 70 15.70 -4.00 -3.87
CA PHE A 70 15.00 -3.25 -4.90
C PHE A 70 15.95 -2.27 -5.61
N SER A 71 15.92 -2.25 -6.94
CA SER A 71 16.56 -1.22 -7.75
C SER A 71 15.52 -0.49 -8.61
N ALA A 72 15.79 0.76 -9.00
CA ALA A 72 14.88 1.49 -9.89
C ALA A 72 14.93 0.96 -11.34
N ASP A 73 15.89 0.10 -11.67
CA ASP A 73 16.07 -0.50 -13.01
C ASP A 73 15.10 -1.65 -13.30
N TYR A 74 14.27 -2.06 -12.33
CA TYR A 74 13.21 -3.06 -12.54
C TYR A 74 12.01 -2.51 -13.37
N LYS A 75 12.23 -1.52 -14.25
CA LYS A 75 11.21 -0.93 -15.14
C LYS A 75 10.49 -1.93 -16.05
N SER A 76 11.03 -3.15 -16.20
CA SER A 76 10.41 -4.26 -16.93
C SER A 76 9.54 -5.19 -16.08
N ASN A 77 9.45 -4.98 -14.76
CA ASN A 77 8.63 -5.81 -13.88
C ASN A 77 7.17 -5.36 -13.95
N SER A 78 6.31 -6.24 -14.47
CA SER A 78 4.89 -5.97 -14.67
C SER A 78 4.14 -5.60 -13.38
N VAL A 79 4.57 -6.12 -12.23
CA VAL A 79 3.95 -5.85 -10.92
C VAL A 79 4.27 -4.43 -10.46
N ILE A 80 5.49 -3.96 -10.72
CA ILE A 80 5.89 -2.57 -10.41
C ILE A 80 5.10 -1.62 -11.31
N LEU A 81 4.99 -1.91 -12.60
CA LEU A 81 4.24 -1.08 -13.55
C LEU A 81 2.76 -0.99 -13.16
N GLU A 82 2.14 -2.11 -12.78
CA GLU A 82 0.76 -2.16 -12.29
C GLU A 82 0.57 -1.28 -11.05
N GLY A 83 1.45 -1.44 -10.05
CA GLY A 83 1.41 -0.67 -8.81
C GLY A 83 1.64 0.84 -9.03
N LEU A 84 2.62 1.20 -9.86
CA LEU A 84 2.92 2.60 -10.20
C LEU A 84 1.73 3.25 -10.90
N ASN A 85 1.19 2.61 -11.95
CA ASN A 85 0.06 3.14 -12.69
C ASN A 85 -1.18 3.31 -11.78
N ALA A 86 -1.44 2.36 -10.88
CA ALA A 86 -2.55 2.45 -9.94
C ALA A 86 -2.38 3.60 -8.95
N VAL A 87 -1.17 3.78 -8.41
CA VAL A 87 -0.86 4.83 -7.43
C VAL A 87 -0.87 6.22 -8.06
N GLU A 88 -0.31 6.39 -9.27
CA GLU A 88 -0.37 7.64 -10.02
C GLU A 88 -1.81 8.00 -10.40
N MET A 89 -2.56 7.06 -10.96
CA MET A 89 -3.97 7.26 -11.32
C MET A 89 -4.81 7.66 -10.11
N LEU A 90 -4.65 6.97 -8.97
CA LEU A 90 -5.40 7.32 -7.77
C LEU A 90 -5.04 8.70 -7.25
N HIS A 91 -3.74 9.05 -7.24
CA HIS A 91 -3.29 10.37 -6.80
C HIS A 91 -3.88 11.51 -7.64
N ASP A 92 -4.03 11.30 -8.95
CA ASP A 92 -4.62 12.29 -9.86
C ASP A 92 -6.16 12.40 -9.75
N LEU A 93 -6.82 11.39 -9.21
CA LEU A 93 -8.28 11.32 -9.09
C LEU A 93 -8.83 11.86 -7.77
N ILE A 94 -8.00 11.98 -6.74
CA ILE A 94 -8.44 12.34 -5.37
C ILE A 94 -8.05 13.78 -5.02
N GLU A 95 -8.92 14.44 -4.24
CA GLU A 95 -8.69 15.82 -3.81
C GLU A 95 -7.56 15.91 -2.76
N GLU A 96 -6.88 17.06 -2.70
CA GLU A 96 -5.77 17.29 -1.76
C GLU A 96 -6.15 17.05 -0.29
N ASP A 97 -7.39 17.33 0.10
CA ASP A 97 -7.85 17.11 1.47
C ASP A 97 -7.97 15.61 1.79
N VAL A 98 -8.36 14.79 0.82
CA VAL A 98 -8.37 13.33 0.96
C VAL A 98 -6.94 12.79 1.07
N ILE A 99 -6.02 13.30 0.24
CA ILE A 99 -4.60 12.89 0.25
C ILE A 99 -3.98 13.02 1.66
N LYS A 100 -4.34 14.07 2.41
CA LYS A 100 -3.82 14.31 3.77
C LYS A 100 -4.22 13.20 4.75
N GLU A 101 -5.31 12.49 4.50
CA GLU A 101 -5.79 11.38 5.34
C GLU A 101 -5.16 10.02 5.00
N LEU A 102 -4.29 9.95 4.00
CA LEU A 102 -3.76 8.69 3.44
C LEU A 102 -2.23 8.56 3.61
N PRO A 103 -1.71 8.48 4.85
CA PRO A 103 -0.27 8.45 5.08
C PRO A 103 0.43 7.23 4.45
N LEU A 104 -0.17 6.04 4.44
CA LEU A 104 0.43 4.87 3.78
C LEU A 104 0.42 5.02 2.26
N PHE A 105 -0.69 5.47 1.67
CA PHE A 105 -0.77 5.78 0.24
C PHE A 105 0.31 6.79 -0.16
N ASN A 106 0.47 7.87 0.60
CA ASN A 106 1.48 8.90 0.32
C ASN A 106 2.91 8.35 0.36
N LYS A 107 3.20 7.43 1.27
CA LYS A 107 4.50 6.73 1.30
C LYS A 107 4.71 5.88 0.06
N LEU A 108 3.70 5.14 -0.38
CA LEU A 108 3.77 4.36 -1.62
C LEU A 108 3.95 5.25 -2.85
N TYR A 109 3.21 6.35 -2.93
CA TYR A 109 3.32 7.33 -4.01
C TYR A 109 4.72 7.95 -4.07
N ASN A 110 5.26 8.44 -2.96
CA ASN A 110 6.60 9.00 -2.94
C ASN A 110 7.69 7.96 -3.27
N PHE A 111 7.53 6.71 -2.82
CA PHE A 111 8.47 5.64 -3.14
C PHE A 111 8.47 5.28 -4.63
N PHE A 112 7.30 5.04 -5.22
CA PHE A 112 7.19 4.59 -6.60
C PHE A 112 7.30 5.74 -7.62
N ALA A 113 6.58 6.84 -7.43
CA ALA A 113 6.52 7.94 -8.39
C ALA A 113 7.68 8.93 -8.20
N LYS A 114 8.07 9.25 -6.96
CA LYS A 114 9.18 10.18 -6.67
C LYS A 114 10.54 9.50 -6.47
N GLN A 115 10.60 8.18 -6.62
CA GLN A 115 11.82 7.38 -6.53
C GLN A 115 12.58 7.59 -5.21
N GLU A 116 11.86 7.74 -4.10
CA GLU A 116 12.49 7.70 -2.79
C GLU A 116 13.19 6.35 -2.57
N LYS A 117 14.40 6.40 -2.02
CA LYS A 117 15.25 5.20 -1.88
C LYS A 117 14.72 4.22 -0.84
N GLU A 118 13.93 4.70 0.12
CA GLU A 118 13.50 3.90 1.27
C GLU A 118 12.02 4.10 1.57
N LEU A 119 11.29 2.98 1.70
CA LEU A 119 9.93 2.98 2.22
C LEU A 119 9.96 2.86 3.75
N GLU A 120 10.02 3.98 4.46
CA GLU A 120 10.03 4.04 5.94
C GLU A 120 8.65 4.39 6.51
N PHE A 121 8.22 3.64 7.53
CA PHE A 121 6.96 3.85 8.23
C PHE A 121 7.21 4.55 9.56
N LYS A 122 6.74 5.80 9.68
CA LYS A 122 6.70 6.52 10.95
C LYS A 122 5.43 6.16 11.69
N PHE A 123 5.49 5.19 12.58
CA PHE A 123 4.30 4.64 13.24
C PHE A 123 3.46 5.68 13.99
N ASN A 124 4.08 6.73 14.54
CA ASN A 124 3.36 7.82 15.20
C ASN A 124 2.44 8.60 14.25
N GLU A 125 2.73 8.60 12.94
CA GLU A 125 1.89 9.23 11.89
C GLU A 125 0.74 8.30 11.44
N LEU A 126 0.70 7.05 11.93
CA LEU A 126 -0.25 6.02 11.51
C LEU A 126 -1.29 5.66 12.59
N VAL A 127 -1.14 6.22 13.80
CA VAL A 127 -2.11 6.05 14.88
C VAL A 127 -3.25 7.05 14.65
N ASP A 128 -4.49 6.54 14.67
CA ASP A 128 -5.71 7.33 14.55
C ASP A 128 -5.97 8.22 15.79
#